data_AF-A0A949XGE2-F1
#
_entry.id   AF-A0A949XGE2-F1
#
_cell.length_a   1.000
_cell.length_b   1.000
_cell.length_c   1.000
_cell.angle_alpha   90.00
_cell.angle_beta   90.00
_cell.angle_gamma   90.00
#
_symmetry.space_group_name_H-M   'P 1'
#
loop_
_entity.id
_entity.type
_entity.pdbx_description
1 polymer ?
#
loop_
_entity_poly.entity_id
_entity_poly.type
_entity_poly.pdbx_seq_one_letter_code
_entity_poly.pdbx_strand_id
1 'polypeptide(L)'
;MSTAMTLADQSRQQTQLAAVETSGSAAAAQAKAQVEARYVIALQRPRNMDQVRIDLLSECKRPSFANNKSAYYRKPIGQGVEGLGIRFVEVALRCMKNVLIETSMQYEDELKEIHRVSVTDLESNVTYPMDVKVSKTVERSKPMDDGTFISVRTNSYGKPVYTVLANDDDLLNKRGALFSKAIRTLGLRIIPGDLQDEAEEIIKRIRQDTDAQDPDAARKRIVDAFSEIGVKPDDLVKYLGHSIDQCAPSEITKLRDIYGAIKDGEATWKTLMDQKAESEEPKTEHKRRGPGSATSNAMGSEDIPQ
;
A
#
# COMPACT_ATOMS: atom_id res chain seq x y z
N MET A 1 6.80 66.75 -9.10
CA MET A 1 6.82 65.34 -9.56
C MET A 1 6.61 64.33 -8.44
N SER A 2 7.05 64.58 -7.20
CA SER A 2 6.92 63.62 -6.08
C SER A 2 5.46 63.25 -5.72
N THR A 3 4.54 64.22 -5.64
CA THR A 3 3.16 63.99 -5.18
C THR A 3 2.30 63.19 -6.16
N ALA A 4 2.51 63.37 -7.47
CA ALA A 4 1.79 62.63 -8.51
C ALA A 4 2.23 61.16 -8.56
N MET A 5 3.50 60.89 -8.25
CA MET A 5 4.05 59.54 -8.18
C MET A 5 3.49 58.78 -6.96
N THR A 6 3.32 59.45 -5.82
CA THR A 6 2.70 58.87 -4.60
C THR A 6 1.22 58.53 -4.78
N LEU A 7 0.44 59.36 -5.50
CA LEU A 7 -0.97 59.09 -5.80
C LEU A 7 -1.15 57.92 -6.78
N ALA A 8 -0.23 57.75 -7.73
CA ALA A 8 -0.22 56.62 -8.65
C ALA A 8 0.13 55.29 -7.94
N ASP A 9 1.03 55.31 -6.96
CA ASP A 9 1.33 54.11 -6.16
C ASP A 9 0.19 53.74 -5.19
N GLN A 10 -0.49 54.73 -4.61
CA GLN A 10 -1.67 54.49 -3.77
C GLN A 10 -2.84 53.87 -4.56
N SER A 11 -3.11 54.34 -5.78
CA SER A 11 -4.15 53.76 -6.63
C SER A 11 -3.80 52.36 -7.12
N ARG A 12 -2.51 52.07 -7.39
CA ARG A 12 -2.02 50.71 -7.67
C ARG A 12 -2.17 49.78 -6.47
N GLN A 13 -1.83 50.24 -5.26
CA GLN A 13 -2.04 49.46 -4.04
C GLN A 13 -3.53 49.19 -3.78
N GLN A 14 -4.42 50.17 -3.96
CA GLN A 14 -5.86 49.95 -3.85
C GLN A 14 -6.39 48.97 -4.88
N THR A 15 -5.92 49.04 -6.13
CA THR A 15 -6.33 48.10 -7.19
C THR A 15 -5.83 46.68 -6.91
N GLN A 16 -4.61 46.54 -6.37
CA GLN A 16 -4.07 45.25 -5.93
C GLN A 16 -4.84 44.67 -4.75
N LEU A 17 -5.18 45.50 -3.74
CA LEU A 17 -5.98 45.06 -2.59
C LEU A 17 -7.39 44.63 -3.01
N ALA A 18 -8.06 45.40 -3.86
CA ALA A 18 -9.37 45.04 -4.40
C ALA A 18 -9.33 43.75 -5.24
N ALA A 19 -8.27 43.53 -6.01
CA ALA A 19 -8.08 42.29 -6.77
C ALA A 19 -7.86 41.08 -5.83
N VAL A 20 -7.09 41.24 -4.76
CA VAL A 20 -6.87 40.20 -3.74
C VAL A 20 -8.17 39.86 -3.01
N GLU A 21 -8.94 40.85 -2.56
CA GLU A 21 -10.24 40.65 -1.90
C GLU A 21 -11.28 40.00 -2.84
N THR A 22 -11.30 40.41 -4.11
CA THR A 22 -12.18 39.79 -5.13
C THR A 22 -11.77 38.34 -5.39
N SER A 23 -10.47 38.03 -5.43
CA SER A 23 -10.00 36.66 -5.61
C SER A 23 -10.31 35.75 -4.42
N GLY A 24 -10.14 36.26 -3.19
CA GLY A 24 -10.45 35.52 -1.97
C GLY A 24 -11.95 35.25 -1.80
N SER A 25 -12.78 36.25 -2.09
CA SER A 25 -14.25 36.10 -2.05
C SER A 25 -14.76 35.15 -3.15
N ALA A 26 -14.21 35.20 -4.36
CA ALA A 26 -14.54 34.27 -5.43
C ALA A 26 -14.17 32.82 -5.07
N ALA A 27 -12.97 32.59 -4.51
CA ALA A 27 -12.53 31.26 -4.08
C ALA A 27 -13.41 30.70 -2.96
N ALA A 28 -13.77 31.52 -1.97
CA ALA A 28 -14.65 31.12 -0.88
C ALA A 28 -16.07 30.79 -1.36
N ALA A 29 -16.63 31.60 -2.26
CA ALA A 29 -17.95 31.36 -2.85
C ALA A 29 -17.95 30.07 -3.68
N GLN A 30 -16.90 29.82 -4.46
CA GLN A 30 -16.75 28.60 -5.24
C GLN A 30 -16.66 27.36 -4.33
N ALA A 31 -15.83 27.41 -3.27
CA ALA A 31 -15.69 26.30 -2.33
C ALA A 31 -17.02 25.98 -1.64
N LYS A 32 -17.73 27.02 -1.17
CA LYS A 32 -19.07 26.86 -0.57
C LYS A 32 -20.05 26.22 -1.56
N ALA A 33 -20.14 26.75 -2.78
CA ALA A 33 -21.05 26.23 -3.80
C ALA A 33 -20.73 24.77 -4.18
N GLN A 34 -19.45 24.39 -4.26
CA GLN A 34 -19.04 23.02 -4.54
C GLN A 34 -19.44 22.06 -3.42
N VAL A 35 -19.22 22.44 -2.16
CA VAL A 35 -19.61 21.63 -0.99
C VAL A 35 -21.13 21.48 -0.94
N GLU A 36 -21.87 22.58 -1.07
CA GLU A 36 -23.34 22.57 -1.08
C GLU A 36 -23.88 21.69 -2.22
N ALA A 37 -23.36 21.83 -3.45
CA ALA A 37 -23.80 21.04 -4.59
C ALA A 37 -23.61 19.53 -4.37
N ARG A 38 -22.47 19.11 -3.77
CA ARG A 38 -22.19 17.70 -3.45
C ARG A 38 -23.22 17.14 -2.46
N TYR A 39 -23.51 17.86 -1.38
CA TYR A 39 -24.50 17.43 -0.40
C TYR A 39 -25.93 17.46 -0.94
N VAL A 40 -26.28 18.44 -1.77
CA VAL A 40 -27.59 18.50 -2.44
C VAL A 40 -27.78 17.28 -3.35
N ILE A 41 -26.77 16.91 -4.14
CA ILE A 41 -26.83 15.71 -4.99
C ILE A 41 -26.99 14.44 -4.14
N ALA A 42 -26.23 14.31 -3.05
CA ALA A 42 -26.32 13.16 -2.15
C ALA A 42 -27.71 13.03 -1.50
N LEU A 43 -28.30 14.16 -1.06
CA LEU A 43 -29.66 14.19 -0.49
C LEU A 43 -30.75 13.88 -1.52
N GLN A 44 -30.59 14.34 -2.77
CA GLN A 44 -31.57 14.10 -3.84
C GLN A 44 -31.48 12.70 -4.44
N ARG A 45 -30.30 12.07 -4.39
CA ARG A 45 -30.04 10.75 -4.97
C ARG A 45 -29.33 9.85 -3.95
N PRO A 46 -30.02 9.50 -2.84
CA PRO A 46 -29.45 8.58 -1.86
C PRO A 46 -29.19 7.22 -2.49
N ARG A 47 -28.12 6.55 -2.06
CA ARG A 47 -27.75 5.22 -2.53
C ARG A 47 -28.68 4.17 -1.95
N ASN A 48 -28.93 3.13 -2.75
CA ASN A 48 -29.55 1.92 -2.27
C ASN A 48 -28.44 0.89 -1.98
N MET A 49 -28.26 0.51 -0.72
CA MET A 49 -27.20 -0.41 -0.31
C MET A 49 -27.33 -1.81 -0.92
N ASP A 50 -28.55 -2.29 -1.19
CA ASP A 50 -28.77 -3.56 -1.89
C ASP A 50 -28.28 -3.47 -3.34
N GLN A 51 -28.52 -2.34 -4.01
CA GLN A 51 -28.00 -2.12 -5.37
C GLN A 51 -26.47 -1.99 -5.36
N VAL A 52 -25.91 -1.27 -4.40
CA VAL A 52 -24.44 -1.17 -4.21
C VAL A 52 -23.83 -2.57 -4.07
N ARG A 53 -24.45 -3.43 -3.25
CA ARG A 53 -24.03 -4.82 -3.08
C ARG A 53 -24.09 -5.60 -4.39
N ILE A 54 -25.22 -5.57 -5.10
CA ILE A 54 -25.37 -6.27 -6.39
C ILE A 54 -24.28 -5.83 -7.38
N ASP A 55 -24.08 -4.52 -7.54
CA ASP A 55 -23.11 -3.95 -8.45
C ASP A 55 -21.67 -4.35 -8.07
N LEU A 56 -21.31 -4.22 -6.79
CA LEU A 56 -19.99 -4.56 -6.29
C LEU A 56 -19.67 -6.06 -6.45
N LEU A 57 -20.59 -6.94 -6.05
CA LEU A 57 -20.38 -8.38 -6.16
C LEU A 57 -20.34 -8.83 -7.63
N SER A 58 -21.05 -8.14 -8.53
CA SER A 58 -20.97 -8.42 -9.97
C SER A 58 -19.56 -8.15 -10.53
N GLU A 59 -18.89 -7.09 -10.06
CA GLU A 59 -17.50 -6.79 -10.44
C GLU A 59 -16.54 -7.81 -9.84
N CYS A 60 -16.74 -8.20 -8.57
CA CYS A 60 -15.95 -9.24 -7.91
C CYS A 60 -16.05 -10.60 -8.61
N LYS A 61 -17.18 -10.88 -9.26
CA LYS A 61 -17.41 -12.11 -10.03
C LYS A 61 -16.63 -12.19 -11.35
N ARG A 62 -16.03 -11.10 -11.82
CA ARG A 62 -15.29 -11.09 -13.08
C ARG A 62 -13.91 -11.71 -12.88
N PRO A 63 -13.53 -12.78 -13.60
CA PRO A 63 -12.21 -13.41 -13.42
C PRO A 63 -11.04 -12.45 -13.64
N SER A 64 -11.17 -11.51 -14.59
CA SER A 64 -10.14 -10.49 -14.84
C SER A 64 -9.93 -9.54 -13.65
N PHE A 65 -10.99 -9.27 -12.88
CA PHE A 65 -10.94 -8.43 -11.69
C PHE A 65 -10.46 -9.23 -10.48
N ALA A 66 -11.04 -10.41 -10.25
CA ALA A 66 -10.64 -11.28 -9.15
C ALA A 66 -9.16 -11.63 -9.21
N ASN A 67 -8.63 -11.98 -10.38
CA ASN A 67 -7.21 -12.32 -10.57
C ASN A 67 -6.26 -11.10 -10.59
N ASN A 68 -6.78 -9.88 -10.45
CA ASN A 68 -5.96 -8.67 -10.40
C ASN A 68 -5.30 -8.52 -9.01
N LYS A 69 -3.96 -8.43 -8.97
CA LYS A 69 -3.16 -8.25 -7.75
C LYS A 69 -3.50 -6.98 -6.98
N SER A 70 -3.88 -5.91 -7.66
CA SER A 70 -4.29 -4.66 -7.03
C SER A 70 -5.72 -4.70 -6.47
N ALA A 71 -6.54 -5.70 -6.85
CA ALA A 71 -7.88 -5.89 -6.29
C ALA A 71 -7.85 -6.74 -5.01
N TYR A 72 -7.00 -7.75 -4.96
CA TYR A 72 -6.71 -8.52 -3.75
C TYR A 72 -5.23 -8.91 -3.74
N TYR A 73 -4.51 -8.50 -2.70
CA TYR A 73 -3.08 -8.67 -2.60
C TYR A 73 -2.74 -9.69 -1.51
N ARG A 74 -1.57 -10.32 -1.68
CA ARG A 74 -0.96 -11.19 -0.69
C ARG A 74 0.53 -10.93 -0.67
N LYS A 75 1.03 -10.47 0.48
CA LYS A 75 2.45 -10.20 0.73
C LYS A 75 3.06 -11.39 1.46
N PRO A 76 4.17 -11.96 0.98
CA PRO A 76 4.85 -13.09 1.63
C PRO A 76 5.70 -12.63 2.83
N ILE A 77 5.12 -11.86 3.75
CA ILE A 77 5.80 -11.37 4.96
C ILE A 77 5.33 -12.21 6.14
N GLY A 78 6.25 -12.92 6.81
CA GLY A 78 5.92 -13.82 7.93
C GLY A 78 4.97 -14.93 7.50
N GLN A 79 3.80 -15.04 8.15
CA GLN A 79 2.75 -16.02 7.79
C GLN A 79 1.98 -15.66 6.51
N GLY A 80 2.31 -14.53 5.87
CA GLY A 80 1.61 -13.99 4.73
C GLY A 80 0.51 -13.02 5.16
N VAL A 81 0.55 -11.79 4.65
CA VAL A 81 -0.49 -10.77 4.89
C VAL A 81 -1.32 -10.64 3.63
N GLU A 82 -2.61 -10.89 3.74
CA GLU A 82 -3.54 -10.79 2.62
C GLU A 82 -4.64 -9.75 2.87
N GLY A 83 -5.27 -9.28 1.80
CA GLY A 83 -6.46 -8.45 1.91
C GLY A 83 -6.87 -7.72 0.63
N LEU A 84 -8.01 -7.04 0.72
CA LEU A 84 -8.58 -6.24 -0.37
C LEU A 84 -7.65 -5.09 -0.76
N GLY A 85 -7.32 -4.95 -2.04
CA GLY A 85 -6.37 -3.95 -2.55
C GLY A 85 -7.03 -2.62 -2.95
N ILE A 86 -6.24 -1.68 -3.47
CA ILE A 86 -6.74 -0.36 -3.90
C ILE A 86 -7.77 -0.45 -5.03
N ARG A 87 -7.59 -1.36 -5.99
CA ARG A 87 -8.51 -1.50 -7.13
C ARG A 87 -9.90 -1.96 -6.67
N PHE A 88 -9.96 -2.77 -5.61
CA PHE A 88 -11.23 -3.12 -4.97
C PHE A 88 -11.89 -1.88 -4.37
N VAL A 89 -11.14 -1.09 -3.59
CA VAL A 89 -11.66 0.12 -2.95
C VAL A 89 -12.15 1.12 -4.00
N GLU A 90 -11.43 1.35 -5.09
CA GLU A 90 -11.86 2.23 -6.19
C GLU A 90 -13.22 1.80 -6.78
N VAL A 91 -13.39 0.49 -7.03
CA VAL A 91 -14.66 -0.05 -7.55
C VAL A 91 -15.76 0.07 -6.52
N ALA A 92 -15.50 -0.26 -5.26
CA ALA A 92 -16.47 -0.17 -4.18
C ALA A 92 -16.94 1.28 -3.95
N LEU A 93 -16.02 2.24 -3.86
CA LEU A 93 -16.36 3.65 -3.70
C LEU A 93 -17.14 4.19 -4.92
N ARG A 94 -16.79 3.75 -6.14
CA ARG A 94 -17.56 4.07 -7.35
C ARG A 94 -18.99 3.52 -7.30
N CYS A 95 -19.17 2.28 -6.83
CA CYS A 95 -20.49 1.68 -6.64
C CYS A 95 -21.30 2.40 -5.54
N MET A 96 -20.65 2.85 -4.47
CA MET A 96 -21.26 3.63 -3.39
C MET A 96 -21.68 5.05 -3.80
N LYS A 97 -21.14 5.58 -4.91
CA LYS A 97 -21.45 6.86 -5.55
C LYS A 97 -21.12 8.09 -4.70
N ASN A 98 -21.90 8.35 -3.66
CA ASN A 98 -21.88 9.57 -2.85
C ASN A 98 -20.67 9.61 -1.88
N VAL A 99 -19.48 9.32 -2.38
CA VAL A 99 -18.21 9.36 -1.64
C VAL A 99 -17.26 10.32 -2.33
N LEU A 100 -16.68 11.23 -1.55
CA LEU A 100 -15.73 12.23 -1.99
C LEU A 100 -14.32 11.83 -1.53
N ILE A 101 -13.37 11.80 -2.46
CA ILE A 101 -11.95 11.60 -2.18
C ILE A 101 -11.25 12.92 -2.48
N GLU A 102 -10.50 13.45 -1.51
CA GLU A 102 -9.76 14.69 -1.64
C GLU A 102 -8.30 14.49 -1.21
N THR A 103 -7.41 15.12 -1.95
CA THR A 103 -5.98 15.17 -1.65
C THR A 103 -5.55 16.62 -1.69
N SER A 104 -5.00 17.13 -0.59
CA SER A 104 -4.52 18.52 -0.50
C SER A 104 -3.12 18.55 0.09
N MET A 105 -2.24 19.34 -0.51
CA MET A 105 -0.91 19.59 0.06
C MET A 105 -1.07 20.56 1.24
N GLN A 106 -0.67 20.12 2.43
CA GLN A 106 -0.74 20.93 3.66
C GLN A 106 0.57 21.67 3.91
N TYR A 107 1.68 21.05 3.51
CA TYR A 107 3.01 21.58 3.75
C TYR A 107 4.00 21.07 2.71
N GLU A 108 4.95 21.93 2.37
CA GLU A 108 6.07 21.63 1.49
C GLU A 108 7.34 22.30 2.02
N ASP A 109 8.43 21.55 2.05
CA ASP A 109 9.79 22.09 2.21
C ASP A 109 10.72 21.52 1.11
N GLU A 110 12.02 21.80 1.20
CA GLU A 110 13.01 21.34 0.23
C GLU A 110 13.17 19.81 0.17
N LEU A 111 12.86 19.09 1.26
CA LEU A 111 13.15 17.65 1.40
C LEU A 111 11.90 16.78 1.52
N LYS A 112 10.73 17.34 1.82
CA LYS A 112 9.48 16.60 2.03
C LYS A 112 8.25 17.45 1.72
N GLU A 113 7.17 16.73 1.48
CA GLU A 113 5.81 17.25 1.41
C GLU A 113 4.93 16.49 2.39
N ILE A 114 3.91 17.17 2.91
CA ILE A 114 2.86 16.56 3.70
C ILE A 114 1.55 16.82 2.99
N HIS A 115 0.89 15.74 2.60
CA HIS A 115 -0.40 15.75 1.91
C HIS A 115 -1.47 15.18 2.82
N ARG A 116 -2.60 15.87 2.95
CA ARG A 116 -3.78 15.33 3.60
C ARG A 116 -4.63 14.63 2.56
N VAL A 117 -4.83 13.33 2.75
CA VAL A 117 -5.78 12.52 2.01
C VAL A 117 -7.02 12.35 2.88
N SER A 118 -8.20 12.63 2.35
CA SER A 118 -9.47 12.42 3.05
C SER A 118 -10.46 11.68 2.17
N VAL A 119 -11.22 10.79 2.79
CA VAL A 119 -12.38 10.14 2.18
C VAL A 119 -13.60 10.47 3.02
N THR A 120 -14.62 11.04 2.37
CA THR A 120 -15.85 11.51 3.01
C THR A 120 -17.06 10.81 2.41
N ASP A 121 -17.86 10.17 3.25
CA ASP A 121 -19.21 9.74 2.87
C ASP A 121 -20.16 10.93 2.95
N LEU A 122 -20.70 11.37 1.81
CA LEU A 122 -21.54 12.56 1.72
C LEU A 122 -22.96 12.33 2.27
N GLU A 123 -23.42 11.07 2.33
CA GLU A 123 -24.75 10.76 2.89
C GLU A 123 -24.74 10.75 4.42
N SER A 124 -23.73 10.10 5.03
CA SER A 124 -23.59 10.06 6.49
C SER A 124 -22.82 11.25 7.05
N ASN A 125 -22.20 12.07 6.19
CA ASN A 125 -21.30 13.18 6.55
C ASN A 125 -20.15 12.74 7.47
N VAL A 126 -19.56 11.57 7.18
CA VAL A 126 -18.41 11.04 7.94
C VAL A 126 -17.15 11.20 7.10
N THR A 127 -16.14 11.86 7.65
CA THR A 127 -14.85 12.09 7.00
C THR A 127 -13.73 11.40 7.77
N TYR A 128 -12.92 10.61 7.07
CA TYR A 128 -11.66 10.08 7.58
C TYR A 128 -10.47 10.76 6.90
N PRO A 129 -9.69 11.58 7.62
CA PRO A 129 -8.45 12.16 7.11
C PRO A 129 -7.23 11.30 7.49
N MET A 130 -6.18 11.37 6.67
CA MET A 130 -4.85 10.87 6.99
C MET A 130 -3.79 11.75 6.33
N ASP A 131 -2.76 12.11 7.11
CA ASP A 131 -1.62 12.88 6.63
C ASP A 131 -0.52 11.93 6.14
N VAL A 132 -0.10 12.14 4.90
CA VAL A 132 0.88 11.34 4.18
C VAL A 132 2.12 12.18 3.96
N LYS A 133 3.24 11.75 4.54
CA LYS A 133 4.55 12.36 4.32
C LYS A 133 5.21 11.74 3.09
N VAL A 134 5.54 12.57 2.11
CA VAL A 134 6.29 12.18 0.90
C VAL A 134 7.68 12.79 0.99
N SER A 135 8.75 11.99 0.91
CA SER A 135 10.13 12.51 0.84
C SER A 135 10.53 12.83 -0.61
N LYS A 136 11.09 14.02 -0.83
CA LYS A 136 11.68 14.49 -2.09
C LYS A 136 13.07 13.90 -2.35
N THR A 137 13.40 12.78 -1.71
CA THR A 137 14.70 12.13 -1.78
C THR A 137 14.54 10.68 -2.19
N VAL A 138 15.35 10.17 -3.10
CA VAL A 138 15.39 8.75 -3.50
C VAL A 138 16.73 8.13 -3.14
N GLU A 139 16.70 6.82 -2.91
CA GLU A 139 17.91 6.04 -2.71
C GLU A 139 18.36 5.44 -4.06
N ARG A 140 19.62 5.67 -4.44
CA ARG A 140 20.22 5.15 -5.67
C ARG A 140 21.55 4.47 -5.36
N SER A 141 21.96 3.54 -6.23
CA SER A 141 23.24 2.82 -6.12
C SER A 141 24.46 3.65 -6.53
N LYS A 142 24.21 4.81 -7.15
CA LYS A 142 25.21 5.79 -7.57
C LYS A 142 24.74 7.18 -7.15
N PRO A 143 25.66 8.13 -6.94
CA PRO A 143 25.31 9.55 -6.82
C PRO A 143 24.68 10.07 -8.12
N MET A 144 24.20 11.32 -8.10
CA MET A 144 23.79 12.03 -9.33
C MET A 144 24.95 12.10 -10.34
N ASP A 145 24.63 12.41 -11.60
CA ASP A 145 25.63 12.50 -12.69
C ASP A 145 26.72 13.57 -12.41
N ASP A 146 26.39 14.58 -11.61
CA ASP A 146 27.30 15.62 -11.12
C ASP A 146 28.10 15.21 -9.86
N GLY A 147 27.87 14.00 -9.34
CA GLY A 147 28.48 13.47 -8.12
C GLY A 147 27.80 13.92 -6.82
N THR A 148 26.72 14.70 -6.87
CA THR A 148 26.03 15.18 -5.66
C THR A 148 25.20 14.08 -4.98
N PHE A 149 25.20 14.10 -3.64
CA PHE A 149 24.36 13.26 -2.79
C PHE A 149 24.17 13.90 -1.41
N ILE A 150 23.08 13.57 -0.73
CA ILE A 150 22.72 14.09 0.59
C ILE A 150 23.37 13.25 1.69
N SER A 151 23.26 11.92 1.58
CA SER A 151 23.83 10.99 2.56
C SER A 151 24.18 9.65 1.91
N VAL A 152 25.07 8.90 2.55
CA VAL A 152 25.44 7.54 2.13
C VAL A 152 25.22 6.60 3.30
N ARG A 153 24.60 5.45 3.02
CA ARG A 153 24.50 4.35 3.97
C ARG A 153 24.87 3.03 3.29
N THR A 154 25.33 2.07 4.07
CA THR A 154 25.55 0.71 3.59
C THR A 154 24.25 -0.08 3.71
N ASN A 155 23.80 -0.71 2.63
CA ASN A 155 22.63 -1.59 2.68
C ASN A 155 22.98 -2.97 3.26
N SER A 156 21.97 -3.83 3.42
CA SER A 156 22.14 -5.22 3.89
C SER A 156 23.06 -6.08 3.00
N TYR A 157 23.34 -5.65 1.77
CA TYR A 157 24.25 -6.31 0.84
C TYR A 157 25.69 -5.77 0.90
N GLY A 158 26.01 -4.92 1.88
CA GLY A 158 27.34 -4.32 2.01
C GLY A 158 27.66 -3.27 0.94
N LYS A 159 26.68 -2.84 0.14
CA LYS A 159 26.88 -1.86 -0.93
C LYS A 159 26.51 -0.45 -0.45
N PRO A 160 27.27 0.59 -0.84
CA PRO A 160 26.89 1.96 -0.57
C PRO A 160 25.63 2.32 -1.36
N VAL A 161 24.70 3.00 -0.69
CA VAL A 161 23.47 3.53 -1.24
C VAL A 161 23.45 5.03 -0.92
N TYR A 162 23.20 5.83 -1.95
CA TYR A 162 23.24 7.27 -1.92
C TYR A 162 21.81 7.81 -1.86
N THR A 163 21.52 8.65 -0.88
CA THR A 163 20.30 9.45 -0.85
C THR A 163 20.52 10.68 -1.71
N VAL A 164 19.74 10.83 -2.77
CA VAL A 164 19.80 11.97 -3.70
C VAL A 164 18.43 12.65 -3.80
N LEU A 165 18.37 13.87 -4.32
CA LEU A 165 17.10 14.52 -4.62
C LEU A 165 16.34 13.73 -5.71
N ALA A 166 15.04 13.57 -5.51
CA ALA A 166 14.15 12.92 -6.46
C ALA A 166 13.94 13.82 -7.68
N ASN A 167 13.91 13.24 -8.89
CA ASN A 167 13.40 13.94 -10.05
C ASN A 167 11.85 13.95 -10.03
N ASP A 168 11.25 14.64 -10.99
CA ASP A 168 9.79 14.79 -11.06
C ASP A 168 9.07 13.44 -11.23
N ASP A 169 9.62 12.52 -12.01
CA ASP A 169 9.05 11.19 -12.23
C ASP A 169 9.09 10.32 -10.97
N ASP A 170 10.21 10.34 -10.24
CA ASP A 170 10.38 9.64 -8.96
C ASP A 170 9.36 10.16 -7.94
N LEU A 171 9.19 11.48 -7.88
CA LEU A 171 8.28 12.13 -6.96
C LEU A 171 6.82 11.83 -7.32
N LEU A 172 6.47 11.87 -8.60
CA LEU A 172 5.14 11.50 -9.10
C LEU A 172 4.77 10.06 -8.73
N ASN A 173 5.67 9.12 -8.99
CA ASN A 173 5.47 7.70 -8.67
C ASN A 173 5.32 7.48 -7.16
N LYS A 174 6.15 8.14 -6.34
CA LYS A 174 6.06 8.07 -4.88
C LYS A 174 4.77 8.63 -4.33
N ARG A 175 4.37 9.83 -4.78
CA ARG A 175 3.11 10.47 -4.40
C ARG A 175 1.95 9.55 -4.75
N GLY A 176 1.89 9.05 -5.98
CA GLY A 176 0.85 8.14 -6.45
C GLY A 176 0.74 6.89 -5.58
N ALA A 177 1.85 6.20 -5.35
CA ALA A 177 1.87 4.98 -4.53
C ALA A 177 1.40 5.22 -3.09
N LEU A 178 1.82 6.33 -2.47
CA LEU A 178 1.43 6.67 -1.11
C LEU A 178 -0.04 7.10 -1.02
N PHE A 179 -0.54 7.87 -1.99
CA PHE A 179 -1.95 8.26 -2.06
C PHE A 179 -2.86 7.06 -2.28
N SER A 180 -2.51 6.14 -3.19
CA SER A 180 -3.27 4.90 -3.37
C SER A 180 -3.34 4.07 -2.09
N LYS A 181 -2.24 3.94 -1.33
CA LYS A 181 -2.23 3.25 -0.03
C LYS A 181 -3.10 3.97 1.00
N ALA A 182 -3.08 5.30 0.98
CA ALA A 182 -3.89 6.11 1.88
C ALA A 182 -5.39 6.01 1.59
N ILE A 183 -5.77 6.20 0.33
CA ILE A 183 -7.16 6.05 -0.15
C ILE A 183 -7.68 4.65 0.16
N ARG A 184 -6.87 3.60 -0.05
CA ARG A 184 -7.25 2.23 0.33
C ARG A 184 -7.59 2.15 1.81
N THR A 185 -6.70 2.63 2.67
CA THR A 185 -6.86 2.55 4.13
C THR A 185 -8.10 3.29 4.60
N LEU A 186 -8.35 4.48 4.07
CA LEU A 186 -9.50 5.31 4.42
C LEU A 186 -10.80 4.78 3.80
N GLY A 187 -10.77 4.34 2.55
CA GLY A 187 -11.93 3.80 1.84
C GLY A 187 -12.46 2.51 2.45
N LEU A 188 -11.59 1.62 2.95
CA LEU A 188 -12.01 0.43 3.70
C LEU A 188 -12.73 0.77 5.01
N ARG A 189 -12.64 2.00 5.52
CA ARG A 189 -13.42 2.46 6.69
C ARG A 189 -14.80 2.99 6.31
N ILE A 190 -15.00 3.36 5.05
CA ILE A 190 -16.28 3.84 4.50
C ILE A 190 -17.13 2.66 4.05
N ILE A 191 -16.51 1.65 3.43
CA ILE A 191 -17.21 0.47 2.93
C ILE A 191 -17.68 -0.39 4.12
N PRO A 192 -18.96 -0.80 4.19
CA PRO A 192 -19.44 -1.73 5.21
C PRO A 192 -18.64 -3.04 5.27
N GLY A 193 -18.35 -3.54 6.46
CA GLY A 193 -17.50 -4.72 6.67
C GLY A 193 -18.09 -6.01 6.08
N ASP A 194 -19.41 -6.18 6.16
CA ASP A 194 -20.13 -7.31 5.57
C ASP A 194 -19.93 -7.38 4.05
N LEU A 195 -19.96 -6.24 3.35
CA LEU A 195 -19.68 -6.18 1.91
C LEU A 195 -18.21 -6.50 1.58
N GLN A 196 -17.28 -6.17 2.48
CA GLN A 196 -15.87 -6.50 2.32
C GLN A 196 -15.65 -8.00 2.43
N ASP A 197 -16.22 -8.62 3.47
CA ASP A 197 -16.09 -10.06 3.73
C ASP A 197 -16.69 -10.89 2.60
N GLU A 198 -17.90 -10.54 2.16
CA GLU A 198 -18.55 -11.23 1.03
C GLU A 198 -17.76 -11.08 -0.27
N ALA A 199 -17.26 -9.89 -0.57
CA ALA A 199 -16.48 -9.65 -1.78
C ALA A 199 -15.15 -10.41 -1.74
N GLU A 200 -14.48 -10.43 -0.59
CA GLU A 200 -13.25 -11.17 -0.37
C GLU A 200 -13.45 -12.67 -0.61
N GLU A 201 -14.53 -13.24 -0.08
CA GLU A 201 -14.87 -14.66 -0.28
C GLU A 201 -15.07 -14.99 -1.77
N ILE A 202 -15.82 -14.16 -2.49
CA ILE A 202 -16.05 -14.34 -3.94
C ILE A 202 -14.73 -14.26 -4.72
N ILE A 203 -13.89 -13.27 -4.42
CA ILE A 203 -12.59 -13.11 -5.11
C ILE A 203 -11.70 -14.32 -4.85
N LYS A 204 -11.63 -14.80 -3.60
CA LYS A 204 -10.87 -15.99 -3.23
C LYS A 204 -11.35 -17.23 -3.99
N ARG A 205 -12.67 -17.44 -4.03
CA ARG A 205 -13.29 -18.57 -4.74
C ARG A 205 -12.93 -18.57 -6.22
N ILE A 206 -13.04 -17.44 -6.90
CA ILE A 206 -12.75 -17.34 -8.34
C ILE A 206 -11.28 -17.57 -8.65
N ARG A 207 -10.37 -17.09 -7.80
CA ARG A 207 -8.93 -17.38 -7.93
C ARG A 207 -8.66 -18.88 -7.83
N GLN A 208 -9.28 -19.54 -6.86
CA GLN A 208 -9.16 -20.99 -6.67
C GLN A 208 -9.75 -21.78 -7.85
N ASP A 209 -10.94 -21.40 -8.32
CA ASP A 209 -11.62 -22.07 -9.44
C ASP A 209 -10.86 -21.91 -10.77
N THR A 210 -10.29 -20.72 -11.03
CA THR A 210 -9.48 -20.47 -12.23
C THR A 210 -8.21 -21.34 -12.22
N ASP A 211 -7.57 -21.49 -11.06
CA ASP A 211 -6.40 -22.33 -10.89
C ASP A 211 -6.75 -23.84 -11.02
N ALA A 212 -7.98 -24.23 -10.67
CA ALA A 212 -8.46 -25.62 -10.80
C ALA A 212 -8.87 -26.00 -12.24
N GLN A 213 -9.35 -25.06 -13.06
CA GLN A 213 -9.85 -25.36 -14.41
C GLN A 213 -8.74 -25.62 -15.44
N ASP A 214 -7.56 -25.02 -15.31
CA ASP A 214 -6.43 -25.27 -16.23
C ASP A 214 -5.05 -25.13 -15.54
N PRO A 215 -4.64 -26.16 -14.78
CA PRO A 215 -3.37 -26.16 -14.05
C PRO A 215 -2.15 -26.08 -14.98
N ASP A 216 -2.23 -26.67 -16.17
CA ASP A 216 -1.12 -26.70 -17.14
C ASP A 216 -0.90 -25.34 -17.80
N ALA A 217 -1.95 -24.63 -18.20
CA ALA A 217 -1.81 -23.27 -18.72
C ALA A 217 -1.43 -22.27 -17.62
N ALA A 218 -1.92 -22.45 -16.39
CA ALA A 218 -1.48 -21.65 -15.25
C ALA A 218 0.02 -21.83 -14.99
N ARG A 219 0.53 -23.07 -15.04
CA ARG A 219 1.96 -23.40 -14.92
C ARG A 219 2.79 -22.69 -15.99
N LYS A 220 2.42 -22.84 -17.27
CA LYS A 220 3.15 -22.22 -18.39
C LYS A 220 3.25 -20.70 -18.24
N ARG A 221 2.12 -20.02 -17.95
CA ARG A 221 2.11 -18.57 -17.73
C ARG A 221 3.02 -18.12 -16.58
N ILE A 222 3.12 -18.91 -15.51
CA ILE A 222 4.02 -18.60 -14.39
C ILE A 222 5.47 -18.74 -14.83
N VAL A 223 5.84 -19.85 -15.50
CA VAL A 223 7.20 -20.05 -15.98
C VAL A 223 7.61 -18.93 -16.94
N ASP A 224 6.73 -18.54 -17.87
CA ASP A 224 6.95 -17.43 -18.79
C ASP A 224 7.16 -16.11 -18.03
N ALA A 225 6.29 -15.81 -17.06
CA ALA A 225 6.38 -14.59 -16.25
C ALA A 225 7.70 -14.53 -15.44
N PHE A 226 8.13 -15.62 -14.82
CA PHE A 226 9.41 -15.67 -14.10
C PHE A 226 10.62 -15.56 -15.04
N SER A 227 10.52 -16.09 -16.26
CA SER A 227 11.56 -15.93 -17.28
C SER A 227 11.76 -14.45 -17.67
N GLU A 228 10.69 -13.66 -17.75
CA GLU A 228 10.78 -12.20 -18.04
C GLU A 228 11.59 -11.42 -16.99
N ILE A 229 11.59 -11.88 -15.73
CA ILE A 229 12.37 -11.27 -14.64
C ILE A 229 13.73 -11.96 -14.42
N GLY A 230 14.14 -12.83 -15.34
CA GLY A 230 15.44 -13.50 -15.34
C GLY A 230 15.55 -14.70 -14.38
N VAL A 231 14.44 -15.23 -13.88
CA VAL A 231 14.41 -16.44 -13.05
C VAL A 231 14.20 -17.66 -13.95
N LYS A 232 15.12 -18.61 -13.89
CA LYS A 232 15.07 -19.81 -14.73
C LYS A 232 14.13 -20.87 -14.15
N PRO A 233 13.57 -21.77 -14.99
CA PRO A 233 12.77 -22.90 -14.51
C PRO A 233 13.49 -23.76 -13.46
N ASP A 234 14.81 -23.95 -13.60
CA ASP A 234 15.60 -24.72 -12.64
C ASP A 234 15.62 -24.10 -11.23
N ASP A 235 15.54 -22.77 -11.13
CA ASP A 235 15.51 -22.07 -9.86
C ASP A 235 14.11 -22.18 -9.21
N LEU A 236 13.06 -22.25 -10.02
CA LEU A 236 11.70 -22.58 -9.54
C LEU A 236 11.64 -24.00 -8.99
N VAL A 237 12.25 -24.98 -9.67
CA VAL A 237 12.35 -26.38 -9.19
C VAL A 237 13.09 -26.44 -7.86
N LYS A 238 14.21 -25.70 -7.70
CA LYS A 238 14.92 -25.60 -6.41
C LYS A 238 14.07 -24.95 -5.31
N TYR A 239 13.29 -23.93 -5.64
CA TYR A 239 12.39 -23.29 -4.69
C TYR A 239 11.22 -24.19 -4.28
N LEU A 240 10.72 -25.05 -5.17
CA LEU A 240 9.62 -25.97 -4.87
C LEU A 240 10.09 -27.27 -4.20
N GLY A 241 11.30 -27.75 -4.51
CA GLY A 241 11.80 -29.04 -4.05
C GLY A 241 11.26 -30.23 -4.86
N HIS A 242 10.46 -29.99 -5.90
CA HIS A 242 9.94 -30.98 -6.84
C HIS A 242 9.77 -30.37 -8.23
N SER A 243 9.45 -31.21 -9.22
CA SER A 243 9.21 -30.74 -10.59
C SER A 243 8.03 -29.77 -10.65
N ILE A 244 8.13 -28.76 -11.50
CA ILE A 244 7.05 -27.79 -11.75
C ILE A 244 5.79 -28.50 -12.28
N ASP A 245 5.95 -29.63 -12.98
CA ASP A 245 4.82 -30.43 -13.48
C ASP A 245 3.98 -31.05 -12.35
N GLN A 246 4.53 -31.15 -11.15
CA GLN A 246 3.85 -31.68 -9.95
C GLN A 246 3.34 -30.58 -9.02
N CYS A 247 3.36 -29.31 -9.44
CA CYS A 247 2.86 -28.20 -8.63
C CYS A 247 1.39 -28.38 -8.25
N ALA A 248 1.12 -28.36 -6.94
CA ALA A 248 -0.23 -28.26 -6.43
C ALA A 248 -0.83 -26.87 -6.76
N PRO A 249 -2.16 -26.73 -6.92
CA PRO A 249 -2.80 -25.43 -7.17
C PRO A 249 -2.42 -24.35 -6.15
N SER A 250 -2.24 -24.73 -4.87
CA SER A 250 -1.82 -23.80 -3.81
C SER A 250 -0.41 -23.24 -4.01
N GLU A 251 0.49 -23.98 -4.67
CA GLU A 251 1.86 -23.58 -4.96
C GLU A 251 1.91 -22.64 -6.16
N ILE A 252 1.06 -22.89 -7.16
CA ILE A 252 0.81 -21.98 -8.29
C ILE A 252 0.38 -20.60 -7.79
N THR A 253 -0.57 -20.55 -6.83
CA THR A 253 -0.98 -19.29 -6.21
C THR A 253 0.19 -18.60 -5.49
N LYS A 254 0.98 -19.34 -4.68
CA LYS A 254 2.16 -18.79 -3.99
C LYS A 254 3.19 -18.21 -4.97
N LEU A 255 3.49 -18.91 -6.07
CA LEU A 255 4.42 -18.43 -7.10
C LEU A 255 3.92 -17.14 -7.77
N ARG A 256 2.61 -17.03 -8.02
CA ARG A 256 1.99 -15.81 -8.56
C ARG A 256 2.13 -14.63 -7.61
N ASP A 257 1.96 -14.86 -6.31
CA ASP A 257 2.14 -13.86 -5.25
C ASP A 257 3.61 -13.40 -5.19
N ILE A 258 4.56 -14.34 -5.19
CA ILE A 258 6.00 -14.07 -5.23
C ILE A 258 6.38 -13.23 -6.45
N TYR A 259 5.93 -13.62 -7.65
CA TYR A 259 6.19 -12.86 -8.87
C TYR A 259 5.68 -11.41 -8.75
N GLY A 260 4.54 -11.21 -8.07
CA GLY A 260 3.99 -9.88 -7.82
C GLY A 260 4.89 -9.04 -6.93
N ALA A 261 5.26 -9.58 -5.78
CA ALA A 261 6.15 -8.90 -4.84
C ALA A 261 7.49 -8.52 -5.49
N ILE A 262 8.03 -9.35 -6.39
CA ILE A 262 9.25 -9.04 -7.13
C ILE A 262 9.04 -7.91 -8.14
N LYS A 263 7.97 -7.98 -8.93
CA LYS A 263 7.65 -6.95 -9.93
C LYS A 263 7.40 -5.58 -9.31
N ASP A 264 6.78 -5.56 -8.13
CA ASP A 264 6.49 -4.33 -7.37
C ASP A 264 7.72 -3.81 -6.59
N GLY A 265 8.86 -4.50 -6.67
CA GLY A 265 10.10 -4.14 -5.98
C GLY A 265 10.06 -4.34 -4.46
N GLU A 266 9.06 -5.05 -3.95
CA GLU A 266 8.87 -5.32 -2.51
C GLU A 266 9.74 -6.48 -2.02
N ALA A 267 10.11 -7.41 -2.91
CA ALA A 267 10.97 -8.54 -2.63
C ALA A 267 11.96 -8.78 -3.80
N THR A 268 13.04 -9.49 -3.54
CA THR A 268 13.90 -10.02 -4.62
C THR A 268 13.89 -11.54 -4.58
N TRP A 269 14.10 -12.18 -5.74
CA TRP A 269 14.18 -13.64 -5.82
C TRP A 269 15.20 -14.22 -4.83
N LYS A 270 16.35 -13.54 -4.68
CA LYS A 270 17.39 -13.92 -3.73
C LYS A 270 16.89 -13.90 -2.28
N THR A 271 16.25 -12.81 -1.86
CA THR A 271 15.71 -12.69 -0.49
C THR A 271 14.69 -13.79 -0.16
N LEU A 272 13.89 -14.21 -1.15
CA LEU A 272 12.90 -15.27 -0.96
C LEU A 272 13.53 -16.66 -0.87
N MET A 273 14.60 -16.92 -1.62
CA MET A 273 15.39 -18.16 -1.50
C MET A 273 16.09 -18.23 -0.15
N ASP A 274 16.67 -17.12 0.31
CA ASP A 274 17.34 -17.03 1.61
C ASP A 274 16.34 -17.27 2.77
N GLN A 275 15.14 -16.68 2.70
CA GLN A 275 14.06 -16.91 3.69
C GLN A 275 13.56 -18.36 3.70
N LYS A 276 13.48 -19.02 2.54
CA LYS A 276 13.12 -20.44 2.46
C LYS A 276 14.21 -21.31 3.09
N ALA A 277 15.48 -21.03 2.81
CA ALA A 277 16.60 -21.75 3.42
C ALA A 277 16.63 -21.60 4.95
N GLU A 278 16.41 -20.39 5.48
CA GLU A 278 16.29 -20.15 6.93
C GLU A 278 15.09 -20.87 7.57
N SER A 279 14.00 -21.04 6.83
CA SER A 279 12.81 -21.77 7.31
C SER A 279 12.97 -23.30 7.29
N GLU A 280 13.91 -23.81 6.50
CA GLU A 280 14.23 -25.24 6.36
C GLU A 280 15.41 -25.70 7.24
N GLU A 281 16.12 -24.78 7.91
CA GLU A 281 17.08 -25.16 8.95
C GLU A 281 16.35 -25.81 10.15
N PRO A 282 16.75 -27.03 10.58
CA PRO A 282 16.16 -27.65 11.75
C PRO A 282 16.45 -26.78 12.97
N LYS A 283 15.40 -26.34 13.67
CA LYS A 283 15.52 -25.74 15.00
C LYS A 283 16.24 -26.74 15.92
N THR A 284 17.55 -26.63 16.02
CA THR A 284 18.34 -27.41 16.97
C THR A 284 17.80 -27.14 18.37
N GLU A 285 17.31 -28.22 18.94
CA GLU A 285 16.61 -28.34 20.20
C GLU A 285 17.31 -27.57 21.33
N HIS A 286 16.63 -26.55 21.87
CA HIS A 286 17.07 -25.87 23.07
C HIS A 286 16.99 -26.86 24.23
N LYS A 287 18.13 -27.49 24.56
CA LYS A 287 18.27 -28.48 25.63
C LYS A 287 17.76 -27.88 26.94
N ARG A 288 16.55 -28.27 27.35
CA ARG A 288 15.99 -28.03 28.67
C ARG A 288 16.99 -28.53 29.72
N ARG A 289 17.63 -27.62 30.45
CA ARG A 289 18.28 -27.94 31.73
C ARG A 289 17.18 -28.17 32.77
N GLY A 290 16.76 -29.43 32.89
CA GLY A 290 16.05 -29.96 34.06
C GLY A 290 17.04 -30.65 35.02
N PRO A 291 16.64 -30.87 36.29
CA PRO A 291 17.48 -30.64 37.46
C PRO A 291 18.44 -31.80 37.76
N GLY A 292 19.66 -31.47 38.16
CA GLY A 292 20.65 -32.44 38.64
C GLY A 292 20.33 -32.85 40.07
N SER A 293 19.83 -34.07 40.25
CA SER A 293 19.90 -34.79 41.52
C SER A 293 21.29 -35.43 41.66
N ALA A 294 22.04 -35.04 42.69
CA ALA A 294 23.13 -35.85 43.24
C ALA A 294 23.10 -35.72 44.76
N THR A 295 22.80 -36.85 45.39
CA THR A 295 22.79 -37.12 46.83
C THR A 295 24.21 -37.18 47.40
N SER A 296 24.45 -36.63 48.60
CA SER A 296 24.88 -37.39 49.80
C SER A 296 25.42 -36.49 50.95
N ASN A 297 24.81 -36.69 52.13
CA ASN A 297 25.30 -36.60 53.51
C ASN A 297 26.33 -35.55 53.96
N ALA A 298 25.92 -34.72 54.93
CA ALA A 298 26.60 -34.60 56.24
C ALA A 298 25.67 -33.95 57.30
N MET A 299 25.75 -34.45 58.53
CA MET A 299 25.04 -34.11 59.78
C MET A 299 25.35 -32.71 60.35
N GLY A 300 24.44 -32.21 61.20
CA GLY A 300 24.67 -31.18 62.25
C GLY A 300 23.62 -30.05 62.18
N SER A 301 22.47 -30.14 62.84
CA SER A 301 22.18 -29.72 64.24
C SER A 301 22.20 -28.20 64.49
N GLU A 302 21.08 -27.70 65.03
CA GLU A 302 20.90 -26.40 65.75
C GLU A 302 20.95 -25.14 64.86
N ASP A 303 20.16 -24.07 65.02
CA ASP A 303 19.12 -23.65 65.95
C ASP A 303 18.38 -22.46 65.30
N ILE A 304 17.08 -22.33 65.57
CA ILE A 304 16.24 -21.12 65.31
C ILE A 304 16.34 -20.26 66.58
N PRO A 305 16.64 -18.95 66.54
CA PRO A 305 15.58 -17.91 66.45
C PRO A 305 16.06 -16.55 65.87
N GLN A 306 15.28 -15.57 65.42
CA GLN A 306 13.85 -15.27 65.26
C GLN A 306 13.65 -14.61 63.88
#